data_AF-A0AAV0C4N2-F1
#
_entry.id   AF-A0AAV0C4N2-F1
#
_cell.length_a   1.000
_cell.length_b   1.000
_cell.length_c   1.000
_cell.angle_alpha   90.00
_cell.angle_beta   90.00
_cell.angle_gamma   90.00
#
_symmetry.space_group_name_H-M   'P 1'
#
loop_
_entity.id
_entity.type
_entity.pdbx_description
1 polymer ?
#
loop_
_entity_poly.entity_id
_entity_poly.type
_entity_poly.pdbx_seq_one_letter_code
_entity_poly.pdbx_strand_id
1 'polypeptide(L)'
;METFIGEIVGSVLIAGDISTLKPTFAIKKIKVIAEGEESEDGKMIIDEQQGKEVKVLTNMNASAYYDLYAQMLGATKQSAVVGSYVNQTIRWNCKNE
;
A
#
# COMPACT_ATOMS: atom_id res chain seq x y z
N MET A 1 -11.54 -0.84 9.34
CA MET A 1 -10.35 -1.51 8.78
C MET A 1 -10.36 -1.54 7.26
N GLU A 2 -11.53 -1.42 6.61
CA GLU A 2 -11.69 -1.56 5.16
C GLU A 2 -10.95 -0.51 4.33
N THR A 3 -10.85 0.74 4.81
CA THR A 3 -10.26 1.86 4.06
C THR A 3 -8.77 1.71 3.78
N PHE A 4 -8.03 0.90 4.57
CA PHE A 4 -6.56 0.82 4.49
C PHE A 4 -6.01 -0.58 4.14
N ILE A 5 -6.89 -1.52 3.75
CA ILE A 5 -6.46 -2.90 3.49
C ILE A 5 -5.44 -2.95 2.34
N GLY A 6 -5.67 -2.16 1.29
CA GLY A 6 -4.78 -2.11 0.13
C GLY A 6 -3.37 -1.64 0.50
N GLU A 7 -3.26 -0.63 1.34
CA GLU A 7 -2.02 -0.05 1.83
C GLU A 7 -1.28 -1.02 2.75
N ILE A 8 -2.00 -1.68 3.67
CA ILE A 8 -1.40 -2.67 4.57
C ILE A 8 -0.89 -3.86 3.75
N VAL A 9 -1.71 -4.41 2.84
CA VAL A 9 -1.30 -5.51 1.95
C VAL A 9 -0.10 -5.11 1.09
N GLY A 10 -0.14 -3.92 0.49
CA GLY A 10 0.96 -3.39 -0.31
C GLY A 10 2.25 -3.24 0.49
N SER A 11 2.17 -2.76 1.73
CA SER A 11 3.33 -2.59 2.62
C SER A 11 4.01 -3.92 2.93
N VAL A 12 3.25 -4.96 3.26
CA VAL A 12 3.76 -6.30 3.56
C VAL A 12 4.35 -6.93 2.30
N LEU A 13 3.72 -6.74 1.13
CA LEU A 13 4.21 -7.24 -0.14
C LEU A 13 5.55 -6.59 -0.55
N ILE A 14 5.75 -5.30 -0.23
CA ILE A 14 6.96 -4.54 -0.60
C ILE A 14 8.10 -4.78 0.40
N ALA A 15 7.81 -4.78 1.70
CA ALA A 15 8.82 -4.80 2.76
C ALA A 15 9.06 -6.20 3.37
N GLY A 16 8.17 -7.15 3.13
CA GLY A 16 8.25 -8.50 3.66
C GLY A 16 8.95 -9.51 2.74
N ASP A 17 9.22 -10.72 3.24
CA ASP A 17 9.74 -11.82 2.42
C ASP A 17 8.65 -12.39 1.50
N ILE A 18 8.62 -11.85 0.29
CA ILE A 18 7.65 -12.15 -0.76
C ILE A 18 7.68 -13.63 -1.22
N SER A 19 8.77 -14.36 -0.98
CA SER A 19 8.90 -15.76 -1.39
C SER A 19 7.89 -16.68 -0.68
N THR A 20 7.57 -16.36 0.59
CA THR A 20 6.58 -17.07 1.41
C THR A 20 5.15 -16.75 0.99
N LEU A 21 4.91 -15.53 0.52
CA LEU A 21 3.59 -15.04 0.10
C LEU A 21 3.12 -15.68 -1.22
N LYS A 22 4.06 -16.15 -2.06
CA LYS A 22 3.80 -16.72 -3.40
C LYS A 22 2.79 -15.88 -4.20
N PRO A 23 3.05 -14.56 -4.37
CA PRO A 23 2.08 -13.69 -5.01
C PRO A 23 1.93 -14.05 -6.49
N THR A 24 0.69 -14.10 -6.96
CA THR A 24 0.35 -14.26 -8.37
C THR A 24 -0.14 -12.94 -8.92
N PHE A 25 0.43 -12.54 -10.05
CA PHE A 25 0.10 -11.27 -10.70
C PHE A 25 -0.44 -11.50 -12.10
N ALA A 26 -1.40 -10.67 -12.49
CA ALA A 26 -1.86 -10.55 -13.87
C ALA A 26 -1.49 -9.17 -14.41
N ILE A 27 -1.07 -9.12 -15.67
CA ILE A 27 -0.98 -7.84 -16.38
C ILE A 27 -2.39 -7.49 -16.84
N LYS A 28 -2.87 -6.31 -16.46
CA LYS A 28 -4.16 -5.77 -16.91
C LYS A 28 -3.96 -4.37 -17.46
N LYS A 29 -4.70 -4.00 -18.49
CA LYS A 29 -4.73 -2.63 -19.00
C LYS A 29 -5.77 -1.83 -18.24
N ILE A 30 -5.31 -0.90 -17.41
CA ILE A 30 -6.15 -0.09 -16.52
C ILE A 30 -6.22 1.34 -17.02
N LYS A 31 -7.43 1.90 -17.05
CA LYS A 31 -7.71 3.32 -17.27
C LYS A 31 -8.37 3.89 -16.02
N VAL A 32 -7.99 5.11 -15.65
CA VAL A 32 -8.64 5.88 -14.58
C VAL A 32 -9.57 6.89 -15.22
N ILE A 33 -10.83 6.94 -14.77
CA ILE A 33 -11.79 7.95 -15.22
C ILE A 33 -11.44 9.29 -14.55
N ALA A 34 -11.36 10.35 -15.36
CA ALA A 34 -11.02 11.71 -14.94
C ALA A 34 -11.62 12.71 -15.94
N GLU A 35 -12.92 12.59 -16.17
CA GLU A 35 -13.67 13.35 -17.18
C GLU A 35 -14.42 14.55 -16.57
N GLY A 36 -14.29 14.77 -15.25
CA GLY A 36 -14.92 15.87 -14.53
C GLY A 36 -16.30 15.51 -13.97
N GLU A 37 -16.68 14.24 -14.00
CA GLU A 37 -17.90 13.73 -13.39
C GLU A 37 -17.56 13.17 -12.01
N GLU A 38 -17.91 13.90 -10.94
CA GLU A 38 -17.53 13.58 -9.56
C GLU A 38 -17.92 12.16 -9.11
N SER A 39 -19.03 11.61 -9.63
CA SER A 39 -19.49 10.25 -9.32
C SER A 39 -18.66 9.13 -9.97
N GLU A 40 -17.90 9.44 -11.02
CA GLU A 40 -17.15 8.47 -11.82
C GLU A 40 -15.63 8.69 -11.74
N ASP A 41 -15.20 9.92 -11.51
CA ASP A 41 -13.80 10.29 -11.41
C ASP A 41 -13.08 9.49 -10.30
N GLY A 42 -11.90 8.97 -10.63
CA GLY A 42 -11.09 8.13 -9.75
C GLY A 42 -11.40 6.63 -9.85
N LYS A 43 -12.46 6.21 -10.54
CA LYS A 43 -12.71 4.78 -10.80
C LYS A 43 -11.66 4.21 -11.74
N MET A 44 -11.19 3.01 -11.40
CA MET A 44 -10.30 2.21 -12.25
C MET A 44 -11.11 1.19 -13.03
N ILE A 45 -11.03 1.24 -14.36
CA ILE A 45 -11.67 0.29 -15.26
C ILE A 45 -10.63 -0.49 -16.07
N ILE A 46 -10.99 -1.69 -16.51
CA ILE A 46 -10.18 -2.45 -17.45
C ILE A 46 -10.53 -1.96 -18.86
N ASP A 47 -9.54 -1.43 -19.58
CA ASP A 47 -9.68 -0.93 -20.94
C ASP A 47 -8.55 -1.52 -21.79
N GLU A 48 -8.88 -2.56 -22.56
CA GLU A 48 -7.88 -3.29 -23.36
C GLU A 48 -7.31 -2.47 -24.53
N GLN A 49 -7.98 -1.37 -24.91
CA GLN A 49 -7.61 -0.53 -26.04
C GLN A 49 -6.75 0.66 -25.60
N GLN A 50 -7.19 1.40 -24.57
CA GLN A 50 -6.58 2.66 -24.14
C GLN A 50 -5.98 2.61 -22.73
N GLY A 51 -6.18 1.51 -21.99
CA GLY A 51 -5.63 1.33 -20.66
C GLY A 51 -4.12 1.13 -20.67
N LYS A 52 -3.46 1.57 -19.59
CA LYS A 52 -2.04 1.35 -19.36
C LYS A 52 -1.82 -0.02 -18.73
N GLU A 53 -0.80 -0.75 -19.17
CA GLU A 53 -0.44 -2.02 -18.55
C GLU A 53 0.04 -1.82 -17.11
N VAL A 54 -0.63 -2.49 -16.18
CA VAL A 54 -0.33 -2.49 -14.74
C VAL A 54 -0.30 -3.94 -14.26
N LYS A 55 0.66 -4.24 -13.38
CA LYS A 55 0.77 -5.54 -12.72
C LYS A 55 -0.18 -5.56 -11.51
N VAL A 56 -1.25 -6.34 -11.60
CA VAL A 56 -2.30 -6.45 -10.58
C VAL A 56 -2.08 -7.71 -9.74
N LEU A 57 -2.04 -7.58 -8.42
CA LEU A 57 -2.03 -8.71 -7.49
C LEU A 57 -3.38 -9.43 -7.56
N THR A 58 -3.37 -10.71 -7.92
CA THR A 58 -4.60 -11.52 -8.10
C THR A 58 -4.77 -12.58 -7.03
N ASN A 59 -3.66 -13.07 -6.47
CA ASN A 59 -3.68 -14.06 -5.40
C ASN A 59 -2.41 -13.97 -4.55
N MET A 60 -2.50 -14.39 -3.29
CA MET A 60 -1.37 -14.66 -2.42
C MET A 60 -1.77 -15.66 -1.33
N ASN A 61 -0.79 -16.28 -0.67
CA ASN A 61 -1.06 -17.09 0.50
C ASN A 61 -1.49 -16.23 1.69
N ALA A 62 -2.78 -16.25 2.02
CA ALA A 62 -3.36 -15.46 3.10
C ALA A 62 -2.77 -15.80 4.49
N SER A 63 -2.48 -17.08 4.77
CA SER A 63 -1.88 -17.46 6.06
C SER A 63 -0.48 -16.86 6.20
N ALA A 64 0.36 -17.02 5.17
CA ALA A 64 1.70 -16.46 5.16
C ALA A 64 1.68 -14.93 5.25
N TYR A 65 0.68 -14.28 4.65
CA TYR A 65 0.48 -12.83 4.79
C TYR A 65 0.23 -12.43 6.25
N TYR A 66 -0.68 -13.09 6.95
CA TYR A 66 -0.97 -12.76 8.35
C TYR A 66 0.20 -13.06 9.27
N ASP A 67 0.92 -14.16 9.05
CA ASP A 67 2.11 -14.51 9.82
C ASP A 67 3.19 -13.42 9.67
N LEU A 68 3.45 -13.00 8.43
CA LEU A 68 4.43 -11.96 8.12
C LEU A 68 4.00 -10.59 8.65
N TYR A 69 2.72 -10.25 8.52
CA TYR A 69 2.16 -9.01 9.07
C TYR A 69 2.31 -8.96 10.59
N ALA A 70 1.97 -10.04 11.30
CA ALA A 70 2.12 -10.13 12.75
C ALA A 70 3.61 -10.03 13.18
N GLN A 71 4.51 -10.68 12.46
CA GLN A 71 5.95 -10.57 12.69
C GLN A 71 6.44 -9.13 12.51
N MET A 72 5.98 -8.44 11.47
CA MET A 72 6.34 -7.04 11.21
C MET A 72 5.81 -6.09 12.29
N LEU A 73 4.61 -6.31 12.83
CA LEU A 73 4.09 -5.55 13.96
C LEU A 73 4.91 -5.75 15.25
N GLY A 74 5.45 -6.96 15.44
CA GLY A 74 6.32 -7.29 16.57
C GLY A 74 7.77 -6.83 16.41
N ALA A 75 8.16 -6.31 15.24
CA ALA A 75 9.53 -5.87 15.00
C ALA A 75 9.85 -4.61 15.82
N THR A 76 10.87 -4.70 16.69
CA THR A 76 11.30 -3.63 17.60
C THR A 76 11.94 -2.43 16.89
N LYS A 77 12.41 -2.60 15.64
CA LYS A 77 12.87 -1.49 14.80
C LYS A 77 11.69 -0.90 14.02
N GLN A 78 11.01 0.06 14.63
CA GLN A 78 10.03 0.89 13.93
C GLN A 78 10.77 1.89 13.02
N SER A 79 10.38 1.94 11.74
CA SER A 79 10.89 2.91 10.76
C SER A 79 10.51 4.36 11.08
N ALA A 80 9.46 4.54 11.88
CA ALA A 80 9.07 5.82 12.46
C ALA A 80 8.80 5.64 13.95
N VAL A 81 9.75 6.04 14.79
CA VAL A 81 9.50 6.25 16.21
C VAL A 81 8.80 7.60 16.31
N VAL A 82 7.51 7.59 16.66
CA VAL A 82 6.81 8.81 17.07
C VAL A 82 7.49 9.25 18.36
N GLY A 83 8.39 10.24 18.27
CA GLY A 83 8.93 10.92 19.44
C GLY A 83 7.78 11.47 20.29
N SER A 84 8.00 11.69 21.59
CA SER A 84 6.96 12.28 22.44
C SER A 84 6.38 13.54 21.79
N TYR A 85 5.11 13.83 22.06
CA TYR A 85 4.42 15.03 21.55
C TYR A 85 5.29 16.30 21.69
N VAL A 86 6.01 16.43 22.81
CA VAL A 86 6.99 17.51 23.06
C VAL A 86 8.11 17.54 22.03
N ASN A 87 8.76 16.39 21.77
CA ASN A 87 9.88 16.29 20.82
C ASN A 87 9.45 16.59 19.38
N GLN A 88 8.24 16.18 18.99
CA GLN A 88 7.69 16.51 17.67
C GLN A 88 7.35 18.00 17.55
N THR A 89 6.76 18.58 18.59
CA THR A 89 6.44 20.02 18.63
C THR A 89 7.70 20.88 18.55
N ILE A 90 8.78 20.48 19.24
CA ILE A 90 10.09 21.15 19.14
C ILE A 90 10.63 21.08 17.70
N ARG A 91 10.58 19.90 17.05
CA ARG A 91 11.03 19.74 15.66
C ARG A 91 10.22 20.56 14.65
N TRP A 92 8.91 20.67 14.82
CA TRP A 92 8.07 21.48 13.93
C TRP A 92 8.25 22.98 14.13
N ASN A 93 8.58 23.40 15.36
CA ASN A 93 8.81 24.80 15.69
C ASN A 93 10.24 25.26 15.42
N CYS A 94 11.21 24.34 15.32
CA CYS A 94 12.54 24.64 14.80
C CYS A 94 12.46 24.78 13.27
N LYS A 95 12.58 26.02 12.77
CA LYS A 95 12.89 26.25 11.36
C LYS A 95 14.23 25.59 11.05
N ASN A 96 14.25 24.64 10.13
CA ASN A 96 15.50 24.22 9.50
C ASN A 96 15.96 25.38 8.60
N GLU A 97 17.14 25.94 8.88
CA GLU A 97 17.92 26.75 7.93
C GLU A 97 18.53 25.86 6.84
#